data_AF-A0ABD2IG01-F1
#
_entry.id   AF-A0ABD2IG01-F1
#
_cell.length_a   1.000
_cell.length_b   1.000
_cell.length_c   1.000
_cell.angle_alpha   90.00
_cell.angle_beta   90.00
_cell.angle_gamma   90.00
#
_symmetry.space_group_name_H-M   'P 1'
#
loop_
_entity.id
_entity.type
_entity.pdbx_description
1 polymer ?
#
loop_
_entity_poly.entity_id
_entity_poly.type
_entity_poly.pdbx_seq_one_letter_code
_entity_poly.pdbx_strand_id
1 'polypeptide(L)'
;MDIFNTSILGQLFNHRSAEEKIRSDWPTKVDRLPMVPHFRSFFLPFSIFSVLLLAAQGLVCRKEKVSPVGMNFGAMNVECGQYVQHCLKVRMWDGTIIRDCDPLAFCPPDGSKVFKNADYFCCAGNEFVAPVGEVHAFVVKCMQSVGTSEAHAAQLADLLLDADIVGHYSHGLNRLCIYIEDVASGVKSDGEPKVLKQKGATAWVDGCDLLGAVVGNFCTELATKLAKEHGIGWVVCKRSNHYGICQHYPKKIANAGLLGLSFTNTSPIIFPTRSSQIGLGTNPISCCANSREKGDGFILDMAASTVALGKVEIAKVNGKSAIPSAWGADSAGRPSTDPLAVLDGGGLLPLGGVSEEDGSHKGTGIAMMGELFCGLLGGASFGKNVRSWREVQKAANLGQCFVAIDPECFAPTFVDNLQLFLDQTRGLKPRDPSKSVLVPGDPERMNSERSAKAGGVIYSEGQIRDLEELAKKQNVGMFPYKANL
;
A
#
# COMPACT_ATOMS: atom_id res chain seq x y z
N MET A 1 62.87 -32.69 -4.64
CA MET A 1 63.80 -31.58 -4.89
C MET A 1 62.94 -30.32 -4.76
N ASP A 2 62.76 -29.74 -3.56
CA ASP A 2 63.61 -29.87 -2.36
C ASP A 2 62.91 -30.25 -1.04
N ILE A 3 63.78 -30.50 -0.04
CA ILE A 3 63.68 -31.34 1.18
C ILE A 3 64.77 -30.79 2.14
N PHE A 4 64.67 -30.68 3.47
CA PHE A 4 63.64 -30.97 4.48
C PHE A 4 63.94 -30.16 5.77
N ASN A 5 62.97 -29.99 6.68
CA ASN A 5 63.06 -30.26 8.14
C ASN A 5 62.05 -29.45 8.97
N THR A 6 61.38 -29.87 10.07
CA THR A 6 60.97 -31.14 10.74
C THR A 6 60.99 -30.96 12.26
N SER A 7 59.81 -30.99 12.90
CA SER A 7 59.48 -31.70 14.17
C SER A 7 57.98 -31.42 14.49
N ILE A 8 57.01 -32.34 14.68
CA ILE A 8 56.92 -33.69 15.30
C ILE A 8 57.07 -33.57 16.84
N LEU A 9 56.12 -33.93 17.73
CA LEU A 9 54.79 -34.62 17.76
C LEU A 9 53.99 -34.06 18.99
N GLY A 10 52.68 -34.26 19.23
CA GLY A 10 51.58 -34.94 18.53
C GLY A 10 50.25 -34.91 19.35
N GLN A 11 49.14 -35.41 18.76
CA GLN A 11 48.12 -36.35 19.32
C GLN A 11 47.37 -36.01 20.66
N LEU A 12 46.04 -36.19 20.89
CA LEU A 12 44.88 -36.82 20.21
C LEU A 12 43.52 -36.24 20.70
N PHE A 13 42.48 -36.28 19.83
CA PHE A 13 41.02 -36.51 20.05
C PHE A 13 40.10 -35.82 21.10
N ASN A 14 38.91 -35.45 20.57
CA ASN A 14 37.53 -35.47 21.13
C ASN A 14 37.15 -34.76 22.45
N HIS A 15 36.18 -33.84 22.33
CA HIS A 15 35.25 -33.48 23.40
C HIS A 15 33.79 -33.83 23.04
N ARG A 16 33.18 -34.71 23.84
CA ARG A 16 31.73 -34.75 24.12
C ARG A 16 31.53 -35.06 25.61
N SER A 17 30.39 -34.63 26.13
CA SER A 17 29.80 -34.92 27.45
C SER A 17 30.61 -34.62 28.71
N ALA A 18 30.15 -33.60 29.45
CA ALA A 18 29.97 -33.67 30.91
C ALA A 18 28.95 -32.60 31.33
N GLU A 19 27.74 -33.02 31.70
CA GLU A 19 26.74 -32.19 32.40
C GLU A 19 26.95 -32.28 33.94
N GLU A 20 26.18 -31.49 34.69
CA GLU A 20 25.92 -31.62 36.14
C GLU A 20 27.07 -31.41 37.16
N LYS A 21 27.25 -30.13 37.57
CA LYS A 21 27.51 -29.61 38.95
C LYS A 21 27.96 -28.14 38.82
N ILE A 22 27.31 -27.11 39.38
CA ILE A 22 26.89 -26.90 40.78
C ILE A 22 25.73 -25.89 40.85
N ARG A 23 24.73 -26.14 41.71
CA ARG A 23 23.93 -25.11 42.39
C ARG A 23 24.57 -24.86 43.76
N SER A 24 24.83 -23.59 44.13
CA SER A 24 24.58 -23.04 45.49
C SER A 24 25.26 -21.68 45.70
N ASP A 25 24.48 -20.75 46.26
CA ASP A 25 24.85 -19.72 47.24
C ASP A 25 25.73 -18.52 46.83
N TRP A 26 25.02 -17.39 46.66
CA TRP A 26 25.53 -16.03 46.89
C TRP A 26 25.81 -15.78 48.38
N PRO A 27 26.83 -14.99 48.70
CA PRO A 27 26.79 -14.10 49.86
C PRO A 27 27.02 -12.63 49.49
N THR A 28 26.18 -11.76 50.06
CA THR A 28 26.34 -10.30 50.05
C THR A 28 27.43 -9.86 51.03
N LYS A 29 28.31 -8.94 50.59
CA LYS A 29 28.68 -7.70 51.32
C LYS A 29 29.69 -6.86 50.54
N VAL A 30 29.49 -5.54 50.60
CA VAL A 30 30.43 -4.52 50.14
C VAL A 30 31.20 -4.03 51.35
N ASP A 31 32.53 -4.04 51.31
CA ASP A 31 33.34 -3.25 52.25
C ASP A 31 34.67 -2.78 51.62
N ARG A 32 35.27 -1.76 52.25
CA ARG A 32 36.18 -0.77 51.63
C ARG A 32 37.66 -1.12 51.75
N LEU A 33 38.48 -0.68 50.78
CA LEU A 33 39.94 -0.45 50.92
C LEU A 33 40.39 0.79 50.08
N PRO A 34 41.60 1.37 50.30
CA PRO A 34 41.71 2.82 50.57
C PRO A 34 42.45 3.69 49.52
N MET A 35 42.49 5.00 49.81
CA MET A 35 43.19 6.04 49.02
C MET A 35 44.73 6.03 49.15
N VAL A 36 45.41 6.49 48.08
CA VAL A 36 46.72 7.18 48.13
C VAL A 36 46.65 8.43 47.21
N PRO A 37 47.28 9.58 47.53
CA PRO A 37 46.85 10.89 47.00
C PRO A 37 47.84 11.59 46.04
N HIS A 38 47.48 12.84 45.68
CA HIS A 38 48.22 13.88 44.91
C HIS A 38 47.88 13.95 43.40
N PHE A 39 47.65 15.11 42.77
CA PHE A 39 47.75 16.52 43.23
C PHE A 39 46.83 17.43 42.38
N ARG A 40 46.20 18.45 43.00
CA ARG A 40 45.74 19.79 42.48
C ARG A 40 45.12 19.93 41.06
N SER A 41 44.16 20.81 40.79
CA SER A 41 43.23 21.64 41.59
C SER A 41 42.30 22.34 40.60
N PHE A 42 40.98 22.16 40.69
CA PHE A 42 39.97 23.20 40.42
C PHE A 42 38.60 22.68 40.87
N PHE A 43 38.11 23.21 41.99
CA PHE A 43 36.78 22.92 42.54
C PHE A 43 36.24 24.23 43.10
N LEU A 44 35.02 24.60 42.72
CA LEU A 44 34.05 25.07 43.70
C LEU A 44 32.63 24.73 43.22
N PRO A 45 31.83 23.97 43.98
CA PRO A 45 30.55 23.42 43.52
C PRO A 45 29.34 24.17 44.09
N PHE A 46 28.16 23.70 43.64
CA PHE A 46 26.83 23.89 44.23
C PHE A 46 26.77 24.22 45.73
N SER A 47 25.93 25.19 46.08
CA SER A 47 25.27 25.29 47.39
C SER A 47 23.75 25.19 47.23
N ILE A 48 23.17 24.24 47.97
CA ILE A 48 21.78 23.79 47.98
C ILE A 48 20.88 24.85 48.65
N PHE A 49 19.71 25.20 48.08
CA PHE A 49 18.37 24.98 48.70
C PHE A 49 17.20 25.63 47.94
N SER A 50 16.05 24.97 48.08
CA SER A 50 14.71 25.28 47.58
C SER A 50 14.26 26.74 47.71
N VAL A 51 13.59 27.27 46.67
CA VAL A 51 12.39 28.15 46.74
C VAL A 51 11.87 28.41 45.30
N LEU A 52 10.54 28.59 45.15
CA LEU A 52 9.83 29.05 43.94
C LEU A 52 9.81 28.14 42.69
N LEU A 53 9.11 27.02 42.82
CA LEU A 53 8.32 26.45 41.72
C LEU A 53 6.87 26.97 41.84
N LEU A 54 6.52 28.11 41.21
CA LEU A 54 5.13 28.61 41.09
C LEU A 54 5.04 29.84 40.16
N ALA A 55 5.06 29.61 38.83
CA ALA A 55 4.89 30.69 37.84
C ALA A 55 4.29 30.23 36.50
N ALA A 56 3.32 29.30 36.50
CA ALA A 56 2.54 28.96 35.30
C ALA A 56 1.23 28.16 35.57
N GLN A 57 0.41 28.55 36.55
CA GLN A 57 -1.00 28.14 36.66
C GLN A 57 -1.71 28.94 37.74
N GLY A 58 -2.84 29.58 37.43
CA GLY A 58 -3.73 30.19 38.43
C GLY A 58 -4.08 31.66 38.23
N LEU A 59 -4.92 31.97 37.23
CA LEU A 59 -5.85 33.10 37.35
C LEU A 59 -7.18 32.75 36.66
N VAL A 60 -8.13 32.33 37.49
CA VAL A 60 -9.51 32.00 37.11
C VAL A 60 -10.42 33.14 37.59
N CYS A 61 -11.38 33.52 36.75
CA CYS A 61 -12.54 34.37 37.04
C CYS A 61 -12.31 35.78 37.62
N ARG A 62 -12.57 36.79 36.78
CA ARG A 62 -13.59 37.79 37.14
C ARG A 62 -14.69 37.84 36.09
N LYS A 63 -15.94 37.91 36.56
CA LYS A 63 -17.10 38.34 35.78
C LYS A 63 -17.08 39.87 35.73
N GLU A 64 -17.43 40.45 34.59
CA GLU A 64 -18.16 41.71 34.59
C GLU A 64 -19.10 41.77 33.39
N LYS A 65 -20.33 42.26 33.63
CA LYS A 65 -21.34 42.49 32.61
C LYS A 65 -21.34 43.99 32.28
N VAL A 66 -21.29 44.35 31.00
CA VAL A 66 -21.87 45.61 30.51
C VAL A 66 -22.67 45.31 29.24
N SER A 67 -23.81 45.99 29.11
CA SER A 67 -24.91 45.75 28.14
C SER A 67 -24.79 46.60 26.86
N PRO A 68 -25.59 46.34 25.80
CA PRO A 68 -25.32 46.84 24.45
C PRO A 68 -26.03 48.16 24.08
N VAL A 69 -25.38 48.96 23.24
CA VAL A 69 -25.89 50.10 22.43
C VAL A 69 -24.90 50.24 21.23
N GLY A 70 -25.24 50.56 19.98
CA GLY A 70 -26.53 50.72 19.28
C GLY A 70 -26.33 51.41 17.91
N MET A 71 -27.04 50.95 16.86
CA MET A 71 -27.38 51.61 15.58
C MET A 71 -26.30 52.06 14.54
N ASN A 72 -26.44 51.49 13.32
CA ASN A 72 -26.40 52.07 11.95
C ASN A 72 -25.75 53.44 11.65
N PHE A 73 -24.96 53.53 10.56
CA PHE A 73 -25.45 53.98 9.21
C PHE A 73 -24.35 54.00 8.12
N GLY A 74 -24.67 53.45 6.92
CA GLY A 74 -24.08 53.74 5.58
C GLY A 74 -22.56 53.62 5.32
N ALA A 75 -22.05 53.72 4.09
CA ALA A 75 -22.55 53.35 2.75
C ALA A 75 -21.43 53.61 1.70
N MET A 76 -21.23 52.72 0.71
CA MET A 76 -20.54 52.99 -0.58
C MET A 76 -19.01 53.36 -0.52
N ASN A 77 -18.14 53.08 -1.50
CA ASN A 77 -18.23 52.61 -2.90
C ASN A 77 -17.07 51.65 -3.26
N VAL A 78 -17.28 50.67 -4.14
CA VAL A 78 -16.46 50.43 -5.37
C VAL A 78 -17.34 49.71 -6.42
N GLU A 79 -17.77 50.47 -7.43
CA GLU A 79 -18.10 49.98 -8.79
C GLU A 79 -16.90 50.32 -9.71
N CYS A 80 -16.73 49.80 -10.94
CA CYS A 80 -17.16 48.58 -11.62
C CYS A 80 -16.25 48.48 -12.87
N GLY A 81 -15.88 47.28 -13.32
CA GLY A 81 -15.01 47.07 -14.49
C GLY A 81 -15.59 45.99 -15.39
N GLN A 82 -16.35 46.39 -16.41
CA GLN A 82 -17.09 45.47 -17.29
C GLN A 82 -16.17 44.72 -18.24
N TYR A 83 -16.46 43.43 -18.47
CA TYR A 83 -16.61 42.93 -19.84
C TYR A 83 -17.78 41.93 -19.88
N VAL A 84 -18.69 42.15 -20.83
CA VAL A 84 -19.95 41.43 -20.97
C VAL A 84 -19.88 40.54 -22.20
N GLN A 85 -20.22 39.25 -22.06
CA GLN A 85 -20.94 38.54 -23.11
C GLN A 85 -22.07 37.70 -22.50
N HIS A 86 -23.27 37.86 -23.05
CA HIS A 86 -24.49 37.19 -22.63
C HIS A 86 -24.51 35.73 -23.13
N CYS A 87 -25.25 34.86 -22.42
CA CYS A 87 -26.03 33.84 -23.12
C CYS A 87 -27.38 33.61 -22.43
N LEU A 88 -28.43 33.41 -23.23
CA LEU A 88 -29.82 33.53 -22.81
C LEU A 88 -30.33 32.27 -22.10
N LYS A 89 -31.27 32.48 -21.16
CA LYS A 89 -32.27 31.45 -20.83
C LYS A 89 -33.29 31.40 -21.96
N VAL A 90 -33.40 30.28 -22.67
CA VAL A 90 -34.52 29.97 -23.56
C VAL A 90 -35.22 28.73 -23.03
N ARG A 91 -36.52 28.87 -22.68
CA ARG A 91 -37.45 27.74 -22.62
C ARG A 91 -38.16 27.70 -23.98
N MET A 92 -38.27 26.51 -24.58
CA MET A 92 -39.23 26.26 -25.64
C MET A 92 -40.48 25.57 -25.09
N TRP A 93 -41.59 25.74 -25.81
CA TRP A 93 -42.93 25.31 -25.43
C TRP A 93 -43.48 24.28 -26.43
N ASP A 94 -42.66 23.27 -26.74
CA ASP A 94 -43.11 21.97 -27.25
C ASP A 94 -42.27 20.87 -26.59
N GLY A 95 -42.83 19.65 -26.51
CA GLY A 95 -42.31 18.57 -25.67
C GLY A 95 -41.17 17.75 -26.27
N THR A 96 -40.29 18.34 -27.07
CA THR A 96 -39.30 17.60 -27.87
C THR A 96 -37.92 17.53 -27.20
N ILE A 97 -37.42 16.32 -26.96
CA ILE A 97 -36.06 16.08 -26.43
C ILE A 97 -35.05 16.12 -27.57
N ILE A 98 -34.05 17.01 -27.49
CA ILE A 98 -32.90 17.03 -28.40
C ILE A 98 -31.73 16.30 -27.74
N ARG A 99 -31.15 15.32 -28.44
CA ARG A 99 -29.90 14.65 -28.07
C ARG A 99 -28.68 15.43 -28.61
N ASP A 100 -27.60 15.35 -27.83
CA ASP A 100 -26.19 15.55 -28.16
C ASP A 100 -25.71 16.89 -28.73
N CYS A 101 -24.73 17.48 -28.05
CA CYS A 101 -23.40 17.69 -28.64
C CYS A 101 -22.30 17.83 -27.55
N ASP A 102 -21.18 17.16 -27.81
CA ASP A 102 -19.93 17.13 -27.02
C ASP A 102 -19.18 18.48 -27.12
N PRO A 103 -18.29 18.84 -26.17
CA PRO A 103 -16.87 18.84 -26.57
C PRO A 103 -15.86 18.57 -25.42
N LEU A 104 -15.20 17.40 -25.41
CA LEU A 104 -13.82 17.25 -25.90
C LEU A 104 -13.24 15.85 -25.59
N ALA A 105 -12.74 15.20 -26.63
CA ALA A 105 -12.01 13.93 -26.54
C ALA A 105 -10.50 14.14 -26.40
N PHE A 106 -9.84 13.24 -25.68
CA PHE A 106 -8.42 12.93 -25.88
C PHE A 106 -8.29 11.53 -26.47
N CYS A 107 -7.68 11.44 -27.64
CA CYS A 107 -7.55 10.22 -28.44
C CYS A 107 -6.05 9.90 -28.60
N PRO A 108 -5.62 8.63 -28.48
CA PRO A 108 -4.32 8.23 -28.99
C PRO A 108 -4.30 8.34 -30.54
N PRO A 109 -3.10 8.37 -31.17
CA PRO A 109 -2.98 8.60 -32.63
C PRO A 109 -3.64 7.55 -33.53
N ASP A 110 -4.11 6.43 -32.99
CA ASP A 110 -4.69 5.30 -33.72
C ASP A 110 -6.22 5.28 -33.78
N GLY A 111 -6.90 6.24 -33.12
CA GLY A 111 -8.37 6.30 -33.13
C GLY A 111 -9.06 5.26 -32.25
N SER A 112 -8.32 4.50 -31.44
CA SER A 112 -8.90 3.55 -30.49
C SER A 112 -9.64 4.30 -29.36
N LYS A 113 -10.90 3.94 -29.14
CA LYS A 113 -11.68 4.48 -28.00
C LYS A 113 -11.10 3.94 -26.71
N VAL A 114 -10.47 4.81 -25.92
CA VAL A 114 -10.11 4.54 -24.52
C VAL A 114 -11.38 4.15 -23.76
N PHE A 115 -11.32 3.07 -22.98
CA PHE A 115 -12.46 2.55 -22.23
C PHE A 115 -13.13 3.63 -21.35
N LYS A 116 -14.46 3.71 -21.38
CA LYS A 116 -15.25 4.58 -20.49
C LYS A 116 -15.33 3.94 -19.09
N ASN A 117 -14.22 3.93 -18.38
CA ASN A 117 -14.06 3.38 -17.04
C ASN A 117 -14.91 4.14 -16.00
N ALA A 118 -16.20 3.81 -15.87
CA ALA A 118 -17.15 4.69 -15.17
C ALA A 118 -18.31 4.04 -14.38
N ASP A 119 -18.43 2.71 -14.26
CA ASP A 119 -19.59 2.06 -13.58
C ASP A 119 -19.22 1.17 -12.35
N TYR A 120 -18.00 1.31 -11.82
CA TYR A 120 -17.35 0.21 -11.10
C TYR A 120 -17.86 -0.18 -9.70
N PHE A 121 -18.57 0.67 -8.94
CA PHE A 121 -18.78 0.46 -7.49
C PHE A 121 -20.09 1.02 -6.91
N CYS A 122 -21.20 0.97 -7.65
CA CYS A 122 -22.50 1.33 -7.08
C CYS A 122 -23.13 0.13 -6.34
N CYS A 123 -23.13 0.16 -5.00
CA CYS A 123 -23.78 -0.87 -4.15
C CYS A 123 -25.33 -0.82 -4.20
N ALA A 124 -25.92 -0.24 -5.24
CA ALA A 124 -27.36 -0.12 -5.47
C ALA A 124 -27.78 -0.71 -6.84
N GLY A 125 -26.95 -1.59 -7.40
CA GLY A 125 -27.26 -2.43 -8.57
C GLY A 125 -27.30 -3.91 -8.22
N ASN A 126 -27.64 -4.76 -9.18
CA ASN A 126 -27.65 -6.20 -8.97
C ASN A 126 -26.21 -6.72 -8.73
N GLU A 127 -26.08 -7.68 -7.82
CA GLU A 127 -24.83 -8.43 -7.63
C GLU A 127 -24.90 -9.77 -8.36
N PHE A 128 -23.75 -10.22 -8.86
CA PHE A 128 -23.59 -11.49 -9.55
C PHE A 128 -22.44 -12.28 -8.94
N VAL A 129 -22.55 -13.60 -8.94
CA VAL A 129 -21.53 -14.52 -8.43
C VAL A 129 -20.94 -15.32 -9.59
N ALA A 130 -19.61 -15.35 -9.67
CA ALA A 130 -18.85 -16.11 -10.66
C ALA A 130 -17.90 -17.11 -9.97
N PRO A 131 -17.86 -18.40 -10.36
CA PRO A 131 -16.97 -19.38 -9.75
C PRO A 131 -15.49 -19.01 -9.94
N VAL A 132 -14.69 -19.07 -8.87
CA VAL A 132 -13.28 -18.63 -8.85
C VAL A 132 -12.46 -19.26 -9.99
N GLY A 133 -12.63 -20.57 -10.25
CA GLY A 133 -11.89 -21.26 -11.31
C GLY A 133 -12.28 -20.84 -12.73
N GLU A 134 -13.53 -20.45 -12.95
CA GLU A 134 -14.00 -19.95 -14.25
C GLU A 134 -13.46 -18.55 -14.53
N VAL A 135 -13.45 -17.69 -13.50
CA VAL A 135 -12.84 -16.35 -13.55
C VAL A 135 -11.32 -16.45 -13.77
N HIS A 136 -10.64 -17.39 -13.09
CA HIS A 136 -9.23 -17.67 -13.32
C HIS A 136 -8.97 -18.07 -14.79
N ALA A 137 -9.73 -19.04 -15.30
CA ALA A 137 -9.61 -19.52 -16.67
C ALA A 137 -9.90 -18.42 -17.72
N PHE A 138 -10.80 -17.49 -17.41
CA PHE A 138 -11.06 -16.31 -18.25
C PHE A 138 -9.85 -15.36 -18.30
N VAL A 139 -9.27 -15.00 -17.14
CA VAL A 139 -8.05 -14.16 -17.11
C VAL A 139 -6.92 -14.82 -17.89
N VAL A 140 -6.71 -16.13 -17.71
CA VAL A 140 -5.68 -16.87 -18.45
C VAL A 140 -5.88 -16.75 -19.97
N LYS A 141 -7.10 -17.02 -20.47
CA LYS A 141 -7.42 -16.92 -21.90
C LYS A 141 -7.25 -15.49 -22.44
N CYS A 142 -7.65 -14.47 -21.70
CA CYS A 142 -7.50 -13.06 -22.10
C CYS A 142 -6.05 -12.56 -22.12
N MET A 143 -5.15 -13.16 -21.33
CA MET A 143 -3.72 -12.85 -21.42
C MET A 143 -3.02 -13.68 -22.52
N GLN A 144 -3.48 -14.91 -22.76
CA GLN A 144 -3.03 -15.72 -23.89
C GLN A 144 -3.42 -15.13 -25.25
N SER A 145 -4.57 -14.44 -25.37
CA SER A 145 -4.95 -13.74 -26.63
C SER A 145 -4.00 -12.61 -27.03
N VAL A 146 -3.19 -12.09 -26.10
CA VAL A 146 -2.08 -11.15 -26.36
C VAL A 146 -0.69 -11.79 -26.22
N GLY A 147 -0.59 -13.12 -26.33
CA GLY A 147 0.68 -13.84 -26.40
C GLY A 147 1.40 -14.04 -25.06
N THR A 148 0.69 -13.92 -23.93
CA THR A 148 1.25 -14.26 -22.61
C THR A 148 1.32 -15.76 -22.42
N SER A 149 2.46 -16.24 -21.91
CA SER A 149 2.62 -17.66 -21.56
C SER A 149 1.59 -18.07 -20.49
N GLU A 150 1.11 -19.32 -20.54
CA GLU A 150 0.10 -19.83 -19.61
C GLU A 150 0.54 -19.69 -18.14
N ALA A 151 1.82 -19.96 -17.85
CA ALA A 151 2.39 -19.83 -16.52
C ALA A 151 2.41 -18.38 -15.99
N HIS A 152 2.60 -17.38 -16.87
CA HIS A 152 2.54 -15.97 -16.49
C HIS A 152 1.09 -15.49 -16.36
N ALA A 153 0.23 -15.96 -17.26
CA ALA A 153 -1.20 -15.65 -17.26
C ALA A 153 -1.90 -16.19 -16.00
N ALA A 154 -1.55 -17.40 -15.55
CA ALA A 154 -2.04 -17.99 -14.30
C ALA A 154 -1.57 -17.21 -13.06
N GLN A 155 -0.29 -16.84 -13.00
CA GLN A 155 0.24 -16.01 -11.89
C GLN A 155 -0.44 -14.63 -11.80
N LEU A 156 -0.81 -14.03 -12.94
CA LEU A 156 -1.62 -12.81 -12.95
C LEU A 156 -3.07 -13.09 -12.53
N ALA A 157 -3.67 -14.19 -12.99
CA ALA A 157 -5.02 -14.59 -12.60
C ALA A 157 -5.16 -14.79 -11.08
N ASP A 158 -4.23 -15.50 -10.44
CA ASP A 158 -4.15 -15.66 -8.99
C ASP A 158 -4.10 -14.30 -8.27
N LEU A 159 -3.25 -13.38 -8.75
CA LEU A 159 -3.07 -12.05 -8.17
C LEU A 159 -4.34 -11.20 -8.25
N LEU A 160 -5.02 -11.19 -9.41
CA LEU A 160 -6.24 -10.41 -9.59
C LEU A 160 -7.42 -11.00 -8.79
N LEU A 161 -7.48 -12.33 -8.70
CA LEU A 161 -8.49 -13.03 -7.90
C LEU A 161 -8.29 -12.82 -6.40
N ASP A 162 -7.06 -12.87 -5.90
CA ASP A 162 -6.77 -12.56 -4.50
C ASP A 162 -7.29 -11.16 -4.13
N ALA A 163 -7.14 -10.18 -5.04
CA ALA A 163 -7.65 -8.83 -4.86
C ALA A 163 -9.19 -8.75 -4.86
N ASP A 164 -9.87 -9.41 -5.81
CA ASP A 164 -11.33 -9.39 -5.87
C ASP A 164 -11.97 -10.15 -4.68
N ILE A 165 -11.42 -11.32 -4.31
CA ILE A 165 -11.93 -12.15 -3.19
C ILE A 165 -11.90 -11.39 -1.86
N VAL A 166 -10.88 -10.55 -1.63
CA VAL A 166 -10.81 -9.71 -0.41
C VAL A 166 -11.49 -8.34 -0.56
N GLY A 167 -12.15 -8.06 -1.68
CA GLY A 167 -12.94 -6.83 -1.90
C GLY A 167 -12.14 -5.62 -2.41
N HIS A 168 -10.89 -5.83 -2.83
CA HIS A 168 -9.97 -4.81 -3.36
C HIS A 168 -9.99 -4.77 -4.89
N TYR A 169 -11.19 -4.80 -5.48
CA TYR A 169 -11.40 -4.85 -6.94
C TYR A 169 -10.66 -3.78 -7.76
N SER A 170 -10.25 -2.67 -7.13
CA SER A 170 -9.38 -1.64 -7.73
C SER A 170 -8.00 -2.16 -8.19
N HIS A 171 -7.60 -3.35 -7.74
CA HIS A 171 -6.37 -4.06 -8.14
C HIS A 171 -6.66 -5.48 -8.68
N GLY A 172 -7.93 -5.87 -8.81
CA GLY A 172 -8.37 -7.16 -9.36
C GLY A 172 -8.82 -7.06 -10.81
N LEU A 173 -9.90 -7.77 -11.22
CA LEU A 173 -10.28 -7.88 -12.63
C LEU A 173 -10.59 -6.54 -13.32
N ASN A 174 -10.96 -5.49 -12.57
CA ASN A 174 -11.14 -4.12 -13.10
C ASN A 174 -9.84 -3.52 -13.69
N ARG A 175 -8.69 -4.18 -13.53
CA ARG A 175 -7.40 -3.80 -14.12
C ARG A 175 -6.92 -4.73 -15.24
N LEU A 176 -7.67 -5.79 -15.58
CA LEU A 176 -7.25 -6.79 -16.59
C LEU A 176 -6.96 -6.15 -17.96
N CYS A 177 -7.79 -5.20 -18.41
CA CYS A 177 -7.58 -4.46 -19.65
C CYS A 177 -6.22 -3.74 -19.71
N ILE A 178 -5.73 -3.23 -18.57
CA ILE A 178 -4.44 -2.52 -18.50
C ILE A 178 -3.27 -3.49 -18.65
N TYR A 179 -3.33 -4.69 -18.05
CA TYR A 179 -2.27 -5.70 -18.24
C TYR A 179 -2.21 -6.22 -19.68
N ILE A 180 -3.37 -6.34 -20.33
CA ILE A 180 -3.48 -6.68 -21.77
C ILE A 180 -2.81 -5.58 -22.60
N GLU A 181 -3.07 -4.30 -22.28
CA GLU A 181 -2.48 -3.14 -22.98
C GLU A 181 -0.98 -2.97 -22.70
N ASP A 182 -0.51 -3.24 -21.47
CA ASP A 182 0.91 -3.26 -21.10
C ASP A 182 1.67 -4.33 -21.92
N VAL A 183 1.14 -5.56 -22.04
CA VAL A 183 1.76 -6.63 -22.86
C VAL A 183 1.73 -6.28 -24.35
N ALA A 184 0.59 -5.79 -24.86
CA ALA A 184 0.48 -5.33 -26.25
C ALA A 184 1.44 -4.16 -26.58
N SER A 185 1.85 -3.38 -25.57
CA SER A 185 2.80 -2.27 -25.69
C SER A 185 4.27 -2.66 -25.45
N GLY A 186 4.56 -3.94 -25.17
CA GLY A 186 5.92 -4.48 -25.10
C GLY A 186 6.39 -4.99 -23.74
N VAL A 187 5.54 -4.99 -22.69
CA VAL A 187 5.84 -5.74 -21.46
C VAL A 187 5.99 -7.21 -21.78
N LYS A 188 7.02 -7.86 -21.24
CA LYS A 188 7.37 -9.23 -21.62
C LYS A 188 6.32 -10.24 -21.17
N SER A 189 5.90 -11.03 -22.15
CA SER A 189 4.84 -12.03 -22.04
C SER A 189 5.39 -13.43 -21.64
N ASP A 190 6.70 -13.65 -21.78
CA ASP A 190 7.46 -14.87 -21.45
C ASP A 190 8.87 -14.60 -20.88
N GLY A 191 9.53 -15.65 -20.38
CA GLY A 191 10.88 -15.59 -19.79
C GLY A 191 10.90 -15.54 -18.26
N GLU A 192 12.09 -15.47 -17.66
CA GLU A 192 12.26 -15.55 -16.19
C GLU A 192 13.02 -14.34 -15.61
N PRO A 193 12.69 -13.89 -14.38
CA PRO A 193 13.52 -12.94 -13.63
C PRO A 193 14.92 -13.51 -13.35
N LYS A 194 15.92 -12.62 -13.21
CA LYS A 194 17.33 -13.01 -13.06
C LYS A 194 17.94 -12.49 -11.78
N VAL A 195 18.49 -13.38 -10.95
CA VAL A 195 19.30 -12.97 -9.80
C VAL A 195 20.61 -12.36 -10.32
N LEU A 196 20.78 -11.04 -10.12
CA LEU A 196 21.98 -10.30 -10.47
C LEU A 196 23.09 -10.46 -9.43
N LYS A 197 22.69 -10.60 -8.16
CA LYS A 197 23.60 -10.71 -7.01
C LYS A 197 22.89 -11.37 -5.84
N GLN A 198 23.57 -12.26 -5.13
CA GLN A 198 23.11 -12.85 -3.88
C GLN A 198 24.26 -12.83 -2.86
N LYS A 199 23.97 -12.57 -1.58
CA LYS A 199 24.94 -12.63 -0.49
C LYS A 199 24.23 -13.00 0.81
N GLY A 200 24.38 -14.26 1.25
CA GLY A 200 23.65 -14.80 2.40
C GLY A 200 22.15 -14.55 2.25
N ALA A 201 21.54 -14.03 3.31
CA ALA A 201 20.14 -13.60 3.42
C ALA A 201 19.63 -12.54 2.41
N THR A 202 20.41 -12.12 1.41
CA THR A 202 20.05 -11.01 0.52
C THR A 202 20.19 -11.36 -0.96
N ALA A 203 19.26 -10.88 -1.79
CA ALA A 203 19.34 -10.98 -3.24
C ALA A 203 18.86 -9.71 -3.97
N TRP A 204 19.43 -9.47 -5.15
CA TRP A 204 19.06 -8.42 -6.09
C TRP A 204 18.67 -9.03 -7.43
N VAL A 205 17.49 -8.69 -7.93
CA VAL A 205 16.85 -9.33 -9.09
C VAL A 205 16.56 -8.33 -10.21
N ASP A 206 16.80 -8.72 -11.45
CA ASP A 206 16.28 -8.06 -12.64
C ASP A 206 14.98 -8.75 -13.06
N GLY A 207 13.85 -8.05 -12.91
CA GLY A 207 12.51 -8.51 -13.33
C GLY A 207 12.36 -8.66 -14.85
N CYS A 208 13.38 -8.34 -15.63
CA CYS A 208 13.46 -8.54 -17.08
C CYS A 208 12.41 -7.79 -17.92
N ASP A 209 11.65 -6.87 -17.31
CA ASP A 209 10.46 -6.19 -17.84
C ASP A 209 9.25 -7.13 -18.04
N LEU A 210 9.15 -8.14 -17.17
CA LEU A 210 8.00 -9.05 -17.05
C LEU A 210 6.81 -8.39 -16.32
N LEU A 211 5.66 -9.05 -16.38
CA LEU A 211 4.49 -8.75 -15.54
C LEU A 211 4.88 -8.75 -14.05
N GLY A 212 4.40 -7.75 -13.28
CA GLY A 212 4.75 -7.61 -11.87
C GLY A 212 4.34 -8.81 -11.00
N ALA A 213 3.27 -9.54 -11.39
CA ALA A 213 2.89 -10.80 -10.78
C ALA A 213 4.02 -11.84 -10.80
N VAL A 214 4.67 -12.00 -11.95
CA VAL A 214 5.75 -12.98 -12.18
C VAL A 214 7.00 -12.59 -11.41
N VAL A 215 7.41 -11.32 -11.51
CA VAL A 215 8.58 -10.81 -10.79
C VAL A 215 8.38 -10.91 -9.28
N GLY A 216 7.19 -10.53 -8.80
CA GLY A 216 6.85 -10.56 -7.39
C GLY A 216 6.81 -11.98 -6.82
N ASN A 217 6.17 -12.94 -7.51
CA ASN A 217 6.16 -14.34 -7.07
C ASN A 217 7.57 -14.92 -6.98
N PHE A 218 8.39 -14.77 -8.01
CA PHE A 218 9.79 -15.22 -8.01
C PHE A 218 10.59 -14.62 -6.83
N CYS A 219 10.46 -13.32 -6.58
CA CYS A 219 11.17 -12.66 -5.49
C CYS A 219 10.64 -13.09 -4.10
N THR A 220 9.34 -13.38 -4.01
CA THR A 220 8.68 -13.86 -2.79
C THR A 220 9.12 -15.28 -2.43
N GLU A 221 9.20 -16.17 -3.41
CA GLU A 221 9.73 -17.54 -3.25
C GLU A 221 11.21 -17.52 -2.87
N LEU A 222 12.01 -16.65 -3.51
CA LEU A 222 13.42 -16.47 -3.16
C LEU A 222 13.59 -15.92 -1.74
N ALA A 223 12.80 -14.93 -1.33
CA ALA A 223 12.81 -14.41 0.04
C ALA A 223 12.42 -15.50 1.06
N THR A 224 11.36 -16.26 0.77
CA THR A 224 10.89 -17.39 1.60
C THR A 224 11.97 -18.46 1.77
N LYS A 225 12.69 -18.81 0.68
CA LYS A 225 13.80 -19.75 0.72
C LYS A 225 14.95 -19.23 1.58
N LEU A 226 15.39 -17.99 1.36
CA LEU A 226 16.49 -17.37 2.12
C LEU A 226 16.16 -17.26 3.61
N ALA A 227 14.92 -16.95 3.97
CA ALA A 227 14.47 -16.91 5.37
C ALA A 227 14.58 -18.27 6.06
N LYS A 228 14.20 -19.36 5.39
CA LYS A 228 14.34 -20.73 5.92
C LYS A 228 15.80 -21.21 6.03
N GLU A 229 16.72 -20.58 5.30
CA GLU A 229 18.16 -20.91 5.34
C GLU A 229 18.95 -20.03 6.33
N HIS A 230 18.48 -18.80 6.60
CA HIS A 230 19.26 -17.77 7.28
C HIS A 230 18.50 -16.96 8.35
N GLY A 231 17.25 -17.34 8.67
CA GLY A 231 16.34 -16.62 9.57
C GLY A 231 15.69 -15.36 8.97
N ILE A 232 16.26 -14.82 7.89
CA ILE A 232 15.70 -13.70 7.11
C ILE A 232 16.07 -13.84 5.64
N GLY A 233 15.16 -13.43 4.75
CA GLY A 233 15.38 -13.30 3.32
C GLY A 233 14.92 -11.94 2.85
N TRP A 234 15.84 -11.12 2.33
CA TRP A 234 15.57 -9.78 1.83
C TRP A 234 15.88 -9.71 0.33
N VAL A 235 14.85 -9.55 -0.49
CA VAL A 235 14.96 -9.52 -1.95
C VAL A 235 14.47 -8.18 -2.47
N VAL A 236 15.28 -7.52 -3.28
CA VAL A 236 14.89 -6.31 -4.02
C VAL A 236 15.00 -6.54 -5.52
N CYS A 237 14.10 -5.96 -6.30
CA CYS A 237 14.17 -6.03 -7.76
C CYS A 237 14.05 -4.66 -8.44
N LYS A 238 14.49 -4.61 -9.70
CA LYS A 238 14.22 -3.56 -10.68
C LYS A 238 13.60 -4.15 -11.95
N ARG A 239 13.23 -3.29 -12.90
CA ARG A 239 12.66 -3.72 -14.19
C ARG A 239 11.46 -4.64 -14.02
N SER A 240 10.62 -4.28 -13.03
CA SER A 240 9.30 -4.87 -12.81
C SER A 240 8.21 -3.92 -13.32
N ASN A 241 7.00 -4.45 -13.44
CA ASN A 241 5.78 -3.71 -13.79
C ASN A 241 4.80 -3.71 -12.60
N HIS A 242 3.58 -3.18 -12.80
CA HIS A 242 2.58 -3.16 -11.74
C HIS A 242 2.28 -4.58 -11.23
N TYR A 243 2.27 -4.73 -9.90
CA TYR A 243 2.23 -6.04 -9.23
C TYR A 243 0.92 -6.35 -8.50
N GLY A 244 -0.17 -5.63 -8.83
CA GLY A 244 -1.49 -5.83 -8.25
C GLY A 244 -1.57 -5.39 -6.79
N ILE A 245 -2.32 -6.16 -5.99
CA ILE A 245 -2.50 -5.93 -4.56
C ILE A 245 -1.24 -6.32 -3.77
N CYS A 246 -0.78 -5.47 -2.86
CA CYS A 246 0.52 -5.63 -2.20
C CYS A 246 0.55 -6.89 -1.30
N GLN A 247 -0.56 -7.22 -0.64
CA GLN A 247 -0.66 -8.36 0.28
C GLN A 247 -0.56 -9.73 -0.36
N HIS A 248 -0.71 -9.88 -1.68
CA HIS A 248 -0.60 -11.18 -2.37
C HIS A 248 0.72 -11.89 -2.01
N TYR A 249 1.80 -11.13 -1.96
CA TYR A 249 3.17 -11.60 -1.72
C TYR A 249 3.44 -11.96 -0.24
N PRO A 250 3.26 -11.06 0.74
CA PRO A 250 3.49 -11.39 2.15
C PRO A 250 2.48 -12.39 2.70
N LYS A 251 1.26 -12.49 2.13
CA LYS A 251 0.31 -13.57 2.45
C LYS A 251 0.85 -14.96 2.05
N LYS A 252 1.55 -15.08 0.91
CA LYS A 252 2.27 -16.31 0.53
C LYS A 252 3.40 -16.64 1.52
N ILE A 253 4.13 -15.63 1.99
CA ILE A 253 5.16 -15.78 3.04
C ILE A 253 4.53 -16.23 4.38
N ALA A 254 3.42 -15.62 4.80
CA ALA A 254 2.66 -15.99 5.99
C ALA A 254 2.16 -17.44 5.94
N ASN A 255 1.64 -17.87 4.79
CA ASN A 255 1.22 -19.24 4.56
C ASN A 255 2.39 -20.25 4.57
N ALA A 256 3.63 -19.80 4.40
CA ALA A 256 4.83 -20.61 4.51
C ALA A 256 5.40 -20.71 5.95
N GLY A 257 4.71 -20.12 6.94
CA GLY A 257 5.07 -20.11 8.36
C GLY A 257 5.89 -18.90 8.83
N LEU A 258 6.07 -17.88 7.98
CA LEU A 258 7.01 -16.79 8.19
C LEU A 258 6.29 -15.44 8.35
N LEU A 259 6.95 -14.43 8.93
CA LEU A 259 6.50 -13.04 8.86
C LEU A 259 6.89 -12.45 7.51
N GLY A 260 5.92 -11.94 6.74
CA GLY A 260 6.11 -11.38 5.41
C GLY A 260 5.93 -9.86 5.34
N LEU A 261 6.79 -9.20 4.57
CA LEU A 261 6.66 -7.78 4.18
C LEU A 261 6.77 -7.64 2.66
N SER A 262 6.04 -6.68 2.10
CA SER A 262 6.15 -6.27 0.69
C SER A 262 6.02 -4.76 0.53
N PHE A 263 6.76 -4.22 -0.43
CA PHE A 263 6.82 -2.81 -0.78
C PHE A 263 6.98 -2.66 -2.30
N THR A 264 6.39 -1.63 -2.89
CA THR A 264 6.72 -1.15 -4.25
C THR A 264 6.78 0.38 -4.24
N ASN A 265 7.51 0.97 -5.18
CA ASN A 265 7.23 2.35 -5.59
C ASN A 265 6.30 2.38 -6.80
N THR A 266 5.66 3.53 -7.06
CA THR A 266 4.68 3.71 -8.16
C THR A 266 4.90 5.05 -8.89
N SER A 267 4.16 5.27 -9.98
CA SER A 267 4.08 6.58 -10.64
C SER A 267 3.73 7.70 -9.64
N PRO A 268 4.32 8.91 -9.76
CA PRO A 268 4.02 10.02 -8.87
C PRO A 268 2.54 10.41 -8.90
N ILE A 269 1.96 10.59 -7.72
CA ILE A 269 0.58 11.08 -7.55
C ILE A 269 0.35 11.74 -6.18
N ILE A 270 1.20 11.48 -5.19
CA ILE A 270 1.18 12.14 -3.89
C ILE A 270 1.92 13.48 -3.97
N PHE A 271 1.32 14.53 -3.42
CA PHE A 271 2.00 15.76 -3.00
C PHE A 271 2.74 15.53 -1.68
N PRO A 272 4.09 15.55 -1.63
CA PRO A 272 4.81 15.54 -0.36
C PRO A 272 4.36 16.71 0.53
N THR A 273 4.40 16.55 1.85
CA THR A 273 4.00 17.61 2.80
C THR A 273 4.72 18.92 2.50
N ARG A 274 3.94 20.04 2.41
CA ARG A 274 4.37 21.38 1.97
C ARG A 274 4.75 21.53 0.48
N SER A 275 4.59 20.51 -0.37
CA SER A 275 4.84 20.60 -1.81
C SER A 275 3.62 21.10 -2.59
N SER A 276 3.84 21.98 -3.56
CA SER A 276 2.84 22.36 -4.59
C SER A 276 2.88 21.46 -5.83
N GLN A 277 3.67 20.39 -5.81
CA GLN A 277 3.80 19.43 -6.92
C GLN A 277 3.79 17.99 -6.42
N ILE A 278 3.18 17.09 -7.20
CA ILE A 278 3.33 15.64 -7.01
C ILE A 278 4.79 15.23 -7.17
N GLY A 279 5.22 14.22 -6.40
CA GLY A 279 6.62 13.77 -6.42
C GLY A 279 6.88 12.35 -5.92
N LEU A 280 5.89 11.72 -5.27
CA LEU A 280 5.98 10.36 -4.72
C LEU A 280 4.79 9.54 -5.23
N GLY A 281 4.99 8.24 -5.40
CA GLY A 281 3.88 7.32 -5.68
C GLY A 281 3.01 7.03 -4.47
N THR A 282 1.95 6.23 -4.64
CA THR A 282 1.14 5.72 -3.51
C THR A 282 1.93 4.76 -2.64
N ASN A 283 3.01 4.19 -3.17
CA ASN A 283 4.09 3.47 -2.49
C ASN A 283 3.59 2.59 -1.33
N PRO A 284 2.77 1.55 -1.63
CA PRO A 284 2.11 0.76 -0.62
C PRO A 284 3.07 -0.12 0.17
N ILE A 285 2.62 -0.45 1.37
CA ILE A 285 3.29 -1.34 2.31
C ILE A 285 2.30 -2.41 2.74
N SER A 286 2.73 -3.67 2.69
CA SER A 286 2.00 -4.78 3.29
C SER A 286 2.86 -5.56 4.27
N CYS A 287 2.21 -6.04 5.33
CA CYS A 287 2.78 -6.87 6.39
C CYS A 287 1.78 -7.97 6.74
N CYS A 288 2.20 -9.23 6.64
CA CYS A 288 1.36 -10.39 6.92
C CYS A 288 2.03 -11.37 7.88
N ALA A 289 1.29 -11.83 8.89
CA ALA A 289 1.65 -12.96 9.74
C ALA A 289 0.38 -13.71 10.16
N ASN A 290 0.41 -15.04 10.03
CA ASN A 290 -0.66 -15.90 10.51
C ASN A 290 -0.53 -16.07 12.04
N SER A 291 -1.66 -16.06 12.75
CA SER A 291 -1.71 -16.31 14.19
C SER A 291 -1.99 -17.79 14.50
N ARG A 292 -2.15 -18.15 15.78
CA ARG A 292 -2.40 -19.55 16.21
C ARG A 292 -3.66 -20.13 15.56
N GLU A 293 -4.69 -19.31 15.34
CA GLU A 293 -5.99 -19.80 14.86
C GLU A 293 -6.04 -19.86 13.33
N LYS A 294 -6.50 -21.00 12.81
CA LYS A 294 -6.47 -21.29 11.38
C LYS A 294 -7.34 -20.30 10.60
N GLY A 295 -6.69 -19.50 9.76
CA GLY A 295 -7.36 -18.48 8.94
C GLY A 295 -7.47 -17.11 9.61
N ASP A 296 -6.91 -16.96 10.83
CA ASP A 296 -6.69 -15.67 11.47
C ASP A 296 -5.22 -15.24 11.34
N GLY A 297 -4.99 -13.94 11.49
CA GLY A 297 -3.68 -13.33 11.34
C GLY A 297 -3.76 -11.82 11.21
N PHE A 298 -2.60 -11.19 11.27
CA PHE A 298 -2.44 -9.77 10.98
C PHE A 298 -2.16 -9.61 9.48
N ILE A 299 -3.02 -8.88 8.77
CA ILE A 299 -2.83 -8.56 7.35
C ILE A 299 -3.01 -7.05 7.16
N LEU A 300 -1.90 -6.32 7.17
CA LEU A 300 -1.88 -4.92 6.78
C LEU A 300 -1.62 -4.82 5.28
N ASP A 301 -2.45 -4.08 4.56
CA ASP A 301 -2.18 -3.60 3.20
C ASP A 301 -2.66 -2.16 3.08
N MET A 302 -1.74 -1.24 2.81
CA MET A 302 -2.04 0.18 2.79
C MET A 302 -1.15 0.97 1.84
N ALA A 303 -1.75 1.95 1.16
CA ALA A 303 -1.01 3.02 0.51
C ALA A 303 -0.44 4.01 1.55
N ALA A 304 0.63 4.70 1.16
CA ALA A 304 1.17 5.85 1.90
C ALA A 304 0.33 7.13 1.75
N SER A 305 -0.69 7.13 0.88
CA SER A 305 -1.71 8.19 0.75
C SER A 305 -2.88 8.00 1.72
N THR A 306 -3.59 9.08 2.05
CA THR A 306 -4.81 8.99 2.89
C THR A 306 -5.93 8.18 2.21
N VAL A 307 -5.91 8.09 0.87
CA VAL A 307 -6.86 7.28 0.10
C VAL A 307 -6.19 6.74 -1.18
N ALA A 308 -6.69 5.63 -1.73
CA ALA A 308 -6.33 5.19 -3.08
C ALA A 308 -7.06 6.03 -4.14
N LEU A 309 -6.40 6.33 -5.27
CA LEU A 309 -6.95 7.14 -6.36
C LEU A 309 -8.30 6.60 -6.87
N GLY A 310 -8.45 5.27 -6.94
CA GLY A 310 -9.69 4.62 -7.33
C GLY A 310 -10.91 5.01 -6.46
N LYS A 311 -10.74 5.38 -5.18
CA LYS A 311 -11.87 5.88 -4.36
C LYS A 311 -12.30 7.30 -4.75
N VAL A 312 -11.41 8.10 -5.34
CA VAL A 312 -11.74 9.39 -5.95
C VAL A 312 -12.47 9.18 -7.29
N GLU A 313 -11.98 8.25 -8.13
CA GLU A 313 -12.65 7.81 -9.36
C GLU A 313 -14.11 7.37 -9.07
N ILE A 314 -14.30 6.51 -8.05
CA ILE A 314 -15.62 6.07 -7.56
C ILE A 314 -16.49 7.23 -7.08
N ALA A 315 -15.93 8.18 -6.34
CA ALA A 315 -16.69 9.32 -5.85
C ALA A 315 -17.20 10.19 -7.01
N LYS A 316 -16.37 10.39 -8.05
CA LYS A 316 -16.76 11.10 -9.26
C LYS A 316 -17.85 10.37 -10.04
N VAL A 317 -17.67 9.06 -10.24
CA VAL A 317 -18.63 8.16 -10.91
C VAL A 317 -19.99 8.20 -10.24
N ASN A 318 -20.03 8.02 -8.91
CA ASN A 318 -21.27 8.03 -8.12
C ASN A 318 -21.86 9.45 -7.93
N GLY A 319 -21.44 10.43 -8.73
CA GLY A 319 -21.98 11.80 -8.72
C GLY A 319 -21.81 12.55 -7.40
N LYS A 320 -20.84 12.16 -6.55
CA LYS A 320 -20.64 12.83 -5.25
C LYS A 320 -20.18 14.27 -5.47
N SER A 321 -20.92 15.21 -4.89
CA SER A 321 -20.60 16.64 -4.90
C SER A 321 -19.38 17.01 -4.08
N ALA A 322 -18.95 16.14 -3.15
CA ALA A 322 -17.74 16.33 -2.35
C ALA A 322 -17.08 15.00 -1.93
N ILE A 323 -15.75 15.01 -1.85
CA ILE A 323 -14.90 14.04 -1.14
C ILE A 323 -14.31 14.68 0.13
N PRO A 324 -13.84 13.89 1.12
CA PRO A 324 -13.13 14.43 2.28
C PRO A 324 -11.89 15.22 1.88
N SER A 325 -11.69 16.40 2.48
CA SER A 325 -10.58 17.32 2.15
C SER A 325 -9.17 16.75 2.35
N ALA A 326 -9.04 15.71 3.19
CA ALA A 326 -7.77 15.01 3.42
C ALA A 326 -7.42 13.99 2.31
N TRP A 327 -8.27 13.77 1.31
CA TRP A 327 -8.03 12.78 0.25
C TRP A 327 -7.07 13.28 -0.83
N GLY A 328 -7.18 14.54 -1.26
CA GLY A 328 -6.45 15.06 -2.41
C GLY A 328 -6.42 16.57 -2.51
N ALA A 329 -5.70 17.03 -3.52
CA ALA A 329 -5.44 18.43 -3.81
C ALA A 329 -5.58 18.72 -5.32
N ASP A 330 -5.80 19.99 -5.63
CA ASP A 330 -5.83 20.52 -7.00
C ASP A 330 -4.44 20.55 -7.66
N SER A 331 -4.38 20.99 -8.91
CA SER A 331 -3.14 21.13 -9.69
C SER A 331 -2.11 22.14 -9.14
N ALA A 332 -2.47 22.93 -8.12
CA ALA A 332 -1.56 23.81 -7.38
C ALA A 332 -1.13 23.20 -6.03
N GLY A 333 -1.54 21.98 -5.71
CA GLY A 333 -1.29 21.33 -4.42
C GLY A 333 -2.16 21.84 -3.26
N ARG A 334 -3.26 22.56 -3.56
CA ARG A 334 -4.19 23.06 -2.52
C ARG A 334 -5.25 21.98 -2.24
N PRO A 335 -5.53 21.63 -0.96
CA PRO A 335 -6.54 20.62 -0.62
C PRO A 335 -7.89 20.90 -1.28
N SER A 336 -8.50 19.87 -1.86
CA SER A 336 -9.76 19.99 -2.58
C SER A 336 -10.77 18.93 -2.14
N THR A 337 -12.04 19.33 -2.06
CA THR A 337 -13.17 18.42 -1.90
C THR A 337 -13.84 18.07 -3.22
N ASP A 338 -13.44 18.66 -4.35
CA ASP A 338 -13.96 18.29 -5.67
C ASP A 338 -13.14 17.11 -6.24
N PRO A 339 -13.78 15.95 -6.53
CA PRO A 339 -13.06 14.83 -7.13
C PRO A 339 -12.58 15.12 -8.56
N LEU A 340 -13.15 16.06 -9.32
CA LEU A 340 -12.57 16.45 -10.62
C LEU A 340 -11.23 17.16 -10.44
N ALA A 341 -11.14 18.18 -9.59
CA ALA A 341 -9.90 18.89 -9.30
C ALA A 341 -8.74 17.97 -8.85
N VAL A 342 -9.05 16.83 -8.22
CA VAL A 342 -8.04 15.82 -7.83
C VAL A 342 -7.64 14.91 -8.99
N LEU A 343 -8.55 14.61 -9.92
CA LEU A 343 -8.30 13.71 -11.07
C LEU A 343 -7.71 14.44 -12.29
N ASP A 344 -7.97 15.74 -12.43
CA ASP A 344 -7.53 16.57 -13.56
C ASP A 344 -6.38 17.49 -13.15
N GLY A 345 -5.14 17.02 -13.37
CA GLY A 345 -3.90 17.73 -13.03
C GLY A 345 -3.56 17.82 -11.53
N GLY A 346 -4.49 17.43 -10.65
CA GLY A 346 -4.28 17.33 -9.20
C GLY A 346 -3.60 16.04 -8.76
N GLY A 347 -3.90 15.61 -7.53
CA GLY A 347 -3.28 14.43 -6.93
C GLY A 347 -3.69 14.17 -5.49
N LEU A 348 -3.08 13.16 -4.89
CA LEU A 348 -3.42 12.65 -3.55
C LEU A 348 -2.62 13.34 -2.44
N LEU A 349 -3.22 13.39 -1.26
CA LEU A 349 -2.51 13.77 -0.03
C LEU A 349 -1.94 12.53 0.68
N PRO A 350 -0.77 12.65 1.34
CA PRO A 350 -0.16 11.57 2.10
C PRO A 350 -1.04 11.17 3.28
N LEU A 351 -0.77 10.01 3.89
CA LEU A 351 -1.40 9.60 5.15
C LEU A 351 -1.12 10.65 6.25
N GLY A 352 -2.18 11.06 6.95
CA GLY A 352 -2.14 12.26 7.79
C GLY A 352 -2.52 13.54 7.03
N GLY A 353 -3.06 13.43 5.82
CA GLY A 353 -3.81 14.49 5.15
C GLY A 353 -3.03 15.78 4.85
N VAL A 354 -3.66 16.89 5.21
CA VAL A 354 -3.33 18.25 4.73
C VAL A 354 -2.08 18.82 5.40
N SER A 355 -2.03 18.78 6.73
CA SER A 355 -1.05 19.54 7.51
C SER A 355 -0.11 18.67 8.33
N GLU A 356 0.94 19.27 8.87
CA GLU A 356 1.84 18.58 9.80
C GLU A 356 1.16 18.24 11.14
N GLU A 357 0.16 19.02 11.53
CA GLU A 357 -0.66 18.80 12.75
C GLU A 357 -1.53 17.54 12.59
N ASP A 358 -2.08 17.32 11.40
CA ASP A 358 -2.80 16.11 11.01
C ASP A 358 -1.85 14.88 10.83
N GLY A 359 -0.54 15.12 10.77
CA GLY A 359 0.49 14.10 10.62
C GLY A 359 0.94 13.81 9.18
N SER A 360 0.61 14.67 8.20
CA SER A 360 0.94 14.55 6.76
C SER A 360 2.40 14.13 6.49
N HIS A 361 3.34 14.65 7.29
CA HIS A 361 4.77 14.35 7.18
C HIS A 361 5.10 12.87 7.43
N LYS A 362 4.26 12.14 8.19
CA LYS A 362 4.41 10.71 8.45
C LYS A 362 4.09 9.90 7.19
N GLY A 363 2.98 10.19 6.51
CA GLY A 363 2.66 9.56 5.22
C GLY A 363 3.69 9.88 4.13
N THR A 364 4.20 11.11 4.10
CA THR A 364 5.33 11.47 3.22
C THR A 364 6.58 10.63 3.53
N GLY A 365 6.94 10.46 4.81
CA GLY A 365 8.06 9.61 5.23
C GLY A 365 7.87 8.13 4.85
N ILE A 366 6.66 7.59 5.01
CA ILE A 366 6.29 6.24 4.59
C ILE A 366 6.46 6.07 3.07
N ALA A 367 5.96 7.02 2.27
CA ALA A 367 6.11 7.00 0.82
C ALA A 367 7.59 7.07 0.38
N MET A 368 8.40 7.91 1.04
CA MET A 368 9.84 8.00 0.79
C MET A 368 10.61 6.74 1.20
N MET A 369 10.17 6.02 2.25
CA MET A 369 10.72 4.72 2.60
C MET A 369 10.49 3.68 1.48
N GLY A 370 9.32 3.73 0.84
CA GLY A 370 9.04 2.97 -0.39
C GLY A 370 10.03 3.28 -1.50
N GLU A 371 10.27 4.56 -1.83
CA GLU A 371 11.30 4.95 -2.83
C GLU A 371 12.71 4.45 -2.45
N LEU A 372 13.07 4.48 -1.16
CA LEU A 372 14.38 4.05 -0.67
C LEU A 372 14.61 2.55 -0.89
N PHE A 373 13.67 1.68 -0.49
CA PHE A 373 13.83 0.23 -0.63
C PHE A 373 13.56 -0.29 -2.03
N CYS A 374 12.63 0.32 -2.76
CA CYS A 374 12.17 -0.16 -4.06
C CYS A 374 12.94 0.52 -5.20
N GLY A 375 12.86 1.84 -5.28
CA GLY A 375 13.50 2.63 -6.33
C GLY A 375 15.02 2.62 -6.22
N LEU A 376 15.54 3.14 -5.10
CA LEU A 376 16.97 3.41 -4.92
C LEU A 376 17.77 2.13 -4.62
N LEU A 377 17.38 1.35 -3.61
CA LEU A 377 18.06 0.09 -3.26
C LEU A 377 17.85 -1.01 -4.31
N GLY A 378 16.68 -1.06 -4.95
CA GLY A 378 16.42 -1.96 -6.08
C GLY A 378 17.14 -1.54 -7.36
N GLY A 379 17.64 -0.31 -7.49
CA GLY A 379 18.27 0.19 -8.72
C GLY A 379 17.27 0.36 -9.87
N ALA A 380 16.04 0.73 -9.53
CA ALA A 380 14.91 0.94 -10.42
C ALA A 380 14.67 2.45 -10.66
N SER A 381 13.59 2.81 -11.37
CA SER A 381 13.16 4.21 -11.46
C SER A 381 12.61 4.67 -10.10
N PHE A 382 12.80 5.95 -9.75
CA PHE A 382 12.34 6.51 -8.46
C PHE A 382 11.82 7.94 -8.59
N GLY A 383 10.85 8.28 -7.74
CA GLY A 383 10.17 9.59 -7.75
C GLY A 383 9.70 10.01 -9.14
N LYS A 384 9.96 11.26 -9.53
CA LYS A 384 9.59 11.83 -10.85
C LYS A 384 10.19 11.13 -12.08
N ASN A 385 11.11 10.18 -11.91
CA ASN A 385 11.68 9.42 -13.04
C ASN A 385 10.82 8.20 -13.43
N VAL A 386 9.93 7.75 -12.53
CA VAL A 386 8.95 6.71 -12.82
C VAL A 386 7.92 7.26 -13.82
N ARG A 387 7.66 6.51 -14.90
CA ARG A 387 6.66 6.86 -15.92
C ARG A 387 5.27 7.04 -15.30
N SER A 388 4.38 7.78 -15.94
CA SER A 388 2.94 7.61 -15.68
C SER A 388 2.52 6.20 -16.10
N TRP A 389 1.64 5.53 -15.36
CA TRP A 389 1.14 4.21 -15.77
C TRP A 389 0.42 4.27 -17.14
N ARG A 390 -0.12 5.43 -17.53
CA ARG A 390 -0.71 5.65 -18.86
C ARG A 390 0.32 5.78 -20.00
N GLU A 391 1.62 5.95 -19.70
CA GLU A 391 2.70 6.11 -20.69
C GLU A 391 3.26 4.74 -21.12
N VAL A 392 2.45 3.94 -21.80
CA VAL A 392 2.77 2.56 -22.15
C VAL A 392 4.06 2.39 -23.00
N GLN A 393 4.50 3.44 -23.69
CA GLN A 393 5.65 3.45 -24.63
C GLN A 393 7.05 3.43 -23.97
N LYS A 394 7.14 3.65 -22.65
CA LYS A 394 8.40 3.61 -21.89
C LYS A 394 8.32 2.44 -20.92
N ALA A 395 9.38 1.64 -20.75
CA ALA A 395 9.40 0.58 -19.73
C ALA A 395 9.12 1.16 -18.33
N ALA A 396 8.27 0.50 -17.53
CA ALA A 396 7.89 1.02 -16.21
C ALA A 396 9.10 1.13 -15.28
N ASN A 397 9.92 0.08 -15.26
CA ASN A 397 11.08 -0.06 -14.40
C ASN A 397 10.74 0.29 -12.93
N LEU A 398 9.64 -0.27 -12.44
CA LEU A 398 9.30 -0.21 -11.02
C LEU A 398 10.28 -1.09 -10.23
N GLY A 399 10.52 -0.68 -9.00
CA GLY A 399 11.23 -1.50 -8.02
C GLY A 399 10.26 -2.09 -7.01
N GLN A 400 10.58 -3.28 -6.50
CA GLN A 400 9.84 -3.92 -5.41
C GLN A 400 10.83 -4.48 -4.38
N CYS A 401 10.35 -4.63 -3.14
CA CYS A 401 11.09 -5.22 -2.04
C CYS A 401 10.20 -6.25 -1.34
N PHE A 402 10.75 -7.44 -1.10
CA PHE A 402 10.08 -8.56 -0.44
C PHE A 402 10.96 -9.05 0.69
N VAL A 403 10.40 -9.15 1.90
CA VAL A 403 11.12 -9.61 3.08
C VAL A 403 10.35 -10.75 3.73
N ALA A 404 11.02 -11.86 3.96
CA ALA A 404 10.53 -12.96 4.78
C ALA A 404 11.41 -13.07 6.03
N ILE A 405 10.79 -13.26 7.19
CA ILE A 405 11.46 -13.34 8.49
C ILE A 405 10.94 -14.60 9.19
N ASP A 406 11.84 -15.46 9.66
CA ASP A 406 11.49 -16.67 10.39
C ASP A 406 11.28 -16.36 11.89
N PRO A 407 10.06 -16.48 12.44
CA PRO A 407 9.82 -16.22 13.85
C PRO A 407 10.53 -17.20 14.79
N GLU A 408 10.84 -18.43 14.35
CA GLU A 408 11.55 -19.44 15.16
C GLU A 408 12.99 -19.02 15.47
N CYS A 409 13.59 -18.15 14.65
CA CYS A 409 14.88 -17.53 14.92
C CYS A 409 14.85 -16.45 16.03
N PHE A 410 13.68 -16.12 16.59
CA PHE A 410 13.49 -15.06 17.59
C PHE A 410 12.75 -15.57 18.85
N ALA A 411 11.45 -15.29 18.96
CA ALA A 411 10.66 -15.61 20.14
C ALA A 411 9.70 -16.78 19.83
N PRO A 412 9.84 -17.95 20.47
CA PRO A 412 9.03 -19.12 20.15
C PRO A 412 7.54 -18.92 20.44
N THR A 413 7.19 -17.94 21.28
CA THR A 413 5.80 -17.56 21.60
C THR A 413 5.18 -16.58 20.59
N PHE A 414 5.83 -16.27 19.46
CA PHE A 414 5.38 -15.25 18.51
C PHE A 414 3.93 -15.46 18.05
N VAL A 415 3.60 -16.68 17.62
CA VAL A 415 2.28 -17.04 17.06
C VAL A 415 1.15 -16.94 18.11
N ASP A 416 1.44 -17.34 19.35
CA ASP A 416 0.50 -17.25 20.48
C ASP A 416 0.32 -15.81 20.97
N ASN A 417 1.41 -15.06 21.09
CA ASN A 417 1.40 -13.65 21.46
C ASN A 417 0.68 -12.81 20.39
N LEU A 418 0.83 -13.15 19.11
CA LEU A 418 0.09 -12.53 18.02
C LEU A 418 -1.41 -12.77 18.19
N GLN A 419 -1.85 -14.03 18.39
CA GLN A 419 -3.27 -14.32 18.62
C GLN A 419 -3.83 -13.51 19.80
N LEU A 420 -3.13 -13.55 20.95
CA LEU A 420 -3.52 -12.79 22.14
C LEU A 420 -3.64 -11.29 21.87
N PHE A 421 -2.73 -10.71 21.09
CA PHE A 421 -2.76 -9.29 20.71
C PHE A 421 -3.94 -8.96 19.79
N LEU A 422 -4.26 -9.80 18.81
CA LEU A 422 -5.42 -9.61 17.93
C LEU A 422 -6.73 -9.71 18.74
N ASP A 423 -6.85 -10.72 19.61
CA ASP A 423 -8.01 -10.94 20.46
C ASP A 423 -8.23 -9.79 21.45
N GLN A 424 -7.16 -9.33 22.12
CA GLN A 424 -7.19 -8.16 23.00
C GLN A 424 -7.65 -6.90 22.26
N THR A 425 -7.17 -6.69 21.02
CA THR A 425 -7.51 -5.51 20.22
C THR A 425 -8.97 -5.53 19.79
N ARG A 426 -9.48 -6.68 19.29
CA ARG A 426 -10.89 -6.87 18.94
C ARG A 426 -11.81 -6.77 20.18
N GLY A 427 -11.32 -7.19 21.35
CA GLY A 427 -12.01 -7.12 22.63
C GLY A 427 -12.06 -5.73 23.28
N LEU A 428 -11.40 -4.72 22.71
CA LEU A 428 -11.48 -3.34 23.21
C LEU A 428 -12.90 -2.78 23.07
N LYS A 429 -13.34 -2.02 24.08
CA LYS A 429 -14.67 -1.38 24.06
C LYS A 429 -14.76 -0.40 22.88
N PRO A 430 -15.68 -0.60 21.92
CA PRO A 430 -15.82 0.29 20.78
C PRO A 430 -16.40 1.65 21.20
N ARG A 431 -16.04 2.70 20.46
CA ARG A 431 -16.61 4.06 20.63
C ARG A 431 -18.08 4.12 20.21
N ASP A 432 -18.43 3.37 19.18
CA ASP A 432 -19.79 3.21 18.65
C ASP A 432 -20.17 1.73 18.86
N PRO A 433 -21.13 1.41 19.76
CA PRO A 433 -21.52 0.02 20.04
C PRO A 433 -22.01 -0.77 18.83
N SER A 434 -22.36 -0.11 17.71
CA SER A 434 -22.74 -0.78 16.45
C SER A 434 -21.56 -1.21 15.58
N LYS A 435 -20.32 -0.84 15.94
CA LYS A 435 -19.09 -1.09 15.15
C LYS A 435 -18.00 -1.63 16.06
N SER A 436 -17.71 -2.93 15.95
CA SER A 436 -16.61 -3.58 16.65
C SER A 436 -15.26 -2.92 16.33
N VAL A 437 -14.32 -3.03 17.26
CA VAL A 437 -12.90 -2.73 16.97
C VAL A 437 -12.37 -3.85 16.07
N LEU A 438 -11.65 -3.47 15.02
CA LEU A 438 -11.10 -4.38 14.01
C LEU A 438 -9.57 -4.32 14.03
N VAL A 439 -8.92 -5.41 13.65
CA VAL A 439 -7.49 -5.47 13.33
C VAL A 439 -7.27 -5.53 11.81
N PRO A 440 -6.07 -5.18 11.31
CA PRO A 440 -5.74 -5.30 9.89
C PRO A 440 -5.98 -6.73 9.37
N GLY A 441 -6.76 -6.87 8.30
CA GLY A 441 -7.19 -8.14 7.71
C GLY A 441 -8.63 -8.55 8.05
N ASP A 442 -9.26 -7.94 9.07
CA ASP A 442 -10.66 -8.25 9.40
C ASP A 442 -11.64 -7.89 8.26
N PRO A 443 -11.58 -6.70 7.62
CA PRO A 443 -12.43 -6.37 6.47
C PRO A 443 -12.25 -7.35 5.29
N GLU A 444 -11.00 -7.65 4.97
CA GLU A 444 -10.60 -8.55 3.88
C GLU A 444 -11.10 -9.98 4.12
N ARG A 445 -11.00 -10.47 5.37
CA ARG A 445 -11.50 -11.79 5.77
C ARG A 445 -13.03 -11.85 5.73
N MET A 446 -13.73 -10.81 6.20
CA MET A 446 -15.19 -10.71 6.10
C MET A 446 -15.66 -10.75 4.63
N ASN A 447 -14.96 -10.08 3.71
CA ASN A 447 -15.29 -10.16 2.28
C ASN A 447 -14.97 -11.53 1.69
N SER A 448 -13.82 -12.13 2.03
CA SER A 448 -13.45 -13.47 1.57
C SER A 448 -14.45 -14.53 2.04
N GLU A 449 -14.95 -14.44 3.28
CA GLU A 449 -16.02 -15.29 3.79
C GLU A 449 -17.33 -15.08 3.04
N ARG A 450 -17.68 -13.83 2.69
CA ARG A 450 -18.88 -13.50 1.90
C ARG A 450 -18.82 -14.14 0.51
N SER A 451 -17.69 -14.01 -0.19
CA SER A 451 -17.45 -14.68 -1.48
C SER A 451 -17.51 -16.21 -1.36
N ALA A 452 -16.88 -16.79 -0.33
CA ALA A 452 -16.95 -18.22 -0.08
C ALA A 452 -18.40 -18.71 0.15
N LYS A 453 -19.19 -17.97 0.94
CA LYS A 453 -20.62 -18.27 1.21
C LYS A 453 -21.49 -18.14 -0.05
N ALA A 454 -21.20 -17.20 -0.94
CA ALA A 454 -21.88 -17.05 -2.23
C ALA A 454 -21.53 -18.16 -3.24
N GLY A 455 -20.38 -18.83 -3.05
CA GLY A 455 -19.84 -19.86 -3.94
C GLY A 455 -18.95 -19.32 -5.06
N GLY A 456 -18.40 -18.11 -4.92
CA GLY A 456 -17.58 -17.47 -5.95
C GLY A 456 -17.24 -16.01 -5.66
N VAL A 457 -16.57 -15.37 -6.61
CA VAL A 457 -16.30 -13.93 -6.56
C VAL A 457 -17.61 -13.19 -6.82
N ILE A 458 -17.85 -12.11 -6.07
CA ILE A 458 -19.05 -11.27 -6.21
C ILE A 458 -18.69 -10.04 -7.04
N TYR A 459 -19.44 -9.78 -8.10
CA TYR A 459 -19.25 -8.62 -8.98
C TYR A 459 -20.54 -7.80 -9.06
N SER A 460 -20.40 -6.48 -9.19
CA SER A 460 -21.52 -5.62 -9.54
C SER A 460 -21.93 -5.77 -11.01
N GLU A 461 -23.18 -5.43 -11.33
CA GLU A 461 -23.69 -5.39 -12.72
C GLU A 461 -22.79 -4.59 -13.68
N GLY A 462 -22.21 -3.47 -13.22
CA GLY A 462 -21.25 -2.68 -14.00
C GLY A 462 -19.98 -3.44 -14.33
N GLN A 463 -19.39 -4.14 -13.35
CA GLN A 463 -18.20 -4.98 -13.56
C GLN A 463 -18.47 -6.14 -14.51
N ILE A 464 -19.65 -6.79 -14.42
CA ILE A 464 -20.03 -7.85 -15.35
C ILE A 464 -20.13 -7.32 -16.78
N ARG A 465 -20.79 -6.16 -16.99
CA ARG A 465 -20.88 -5.50 -18.30
C ARG A 465 -19.51 -5.19 -18.89
N ASP A 466 -18.60 -4.61 -18.11
CA ASP A 466 -17.25 -4.28 -18.56
C ASP A 466 -16.44 -5.53 -18.94
N LEU A 467 -16.59 -6.63 -18.17
CA LEU A 467 -15.93 -7.89 -18.45
C LEU A 467 -16.51 -8.59 -19.69
N GLU A 468 -17.81 -8.46 -19.97
CA GLU A 468 -18.42 -8.89 -21.22
C GLU A 468 -17.92 -8.09 -22.44
N GLU A 469 -17.72 -6.78 -22.31
CA GLU A 469 -17.12 -5.96 -23.36
C GLU A 469 -15.66 -6.33 -23.60
N LEU A 470 -14.90 -6.59 -22.53
CA LEU A 470 -13.52 -7.08 -22.64
C LEU A 470 -13.44 -8.47 -23.29
N ALA A 471 -14.35 -9.38 -22.92
CA ALA A 471 -14.45 -10.72 -23.51
C ALA A 471 -14.67 -10.64 -25.02
N LYS A 472 -15.59 -9.78 -25.47
CA LYS A 472 -15.83 -9.48 -26.90
C LYS A 472 -14.59 -8.89 -27.57
N LYS A 473 -13.92 -7.91 -26.96
CA LYS A 473 -12.69 -7.28 -27.50
C LYS A 473 -11.54 -8.28 -27.67
N GLN A 474 -11.40 -9.24 -26.75
CA GLN A 474 -10.36 -10.28 -26.80
C GLN A 474 -10.75 -11.53 -27.61
N ASN A 475 -12.00 -11.61 -28.11
CA ASN A 475 -12.57 -12.80 -28.74
C ASN A 475 -12.47 -14.05 -27.83
N VAL A 476 -12.73 -13.87 -26.53
CA VAL A 476 -12.74 -14.91 -25.50
C VAL A 476 -14.17 -15.11 -24.99
N GLY A 477 -14.57 -16.36 -24.70
CA GLY A 477 -15.86 -16.64 -24.09
C GLY A 477 -15.93 -16.13 -22.65
N MET A 478 -16.98 -15.38 -22.32
CA MET A 478 -17.28 -14.92 -20.95
C MET A 478 -17.52 -16.11 -20.02
N PHE A 479 -17.07 -16.00 -18.76
CA PHE A 479 -17.33 -17.01 -17.74
C PHE A 479 -18.81 -17.08 -17.33
N PRO A 480 -19.32 -18.25 -16.88
CA PRO A 480 -20.67 -18.33 -16.32
C PRO A 480 -20.76 -17.57 -14.99
N TYR A 481 -21.84 -16.80 -14.84
CA TYR A 481 -22.20 -16.09 -13.61
C TYR A 481 -23.71 -16.23 -13.34
N LYS A 482 -24.13 -16.02 -12.09
CA LYS A 482 -25.54 -16.06 -11.65
C LYS A 482 -25.86 -14.85 -10.78
N ALA A 483 -27.13 -14.46 -10.67
CA ALA A 483 -27.54 -13.43 -9.70
C ALA A 483 -27.21 -13.88 -8.25
N ASN A 484 -26.75 -12.95 -7.42
CA ASN A 484 -26.57 -13.11 -6.00
C ASN A 484 -27.90 -12.78 -5.30
N LEU A 485 -28.69 -13.81 -4.98
CA LEU A 485 -30.04 -13.71 -4.38
C LEU A 485 -29.99 -13.64 -2.85
#